data_AF-A0A1U9YXQ6-F1
#
_entry.id   AF-A0A1U9YXQ6-F1
#
_cell.length_a   1.000
_cell.length_b   1.000
_cell.length_c   1.000
_cell.angle_alpha   90.00
_cell.angle_beta   90.00
_cell.angle_gamma   90.00
#
_symmetry.space_group_name_H-M   'P 1'
#
loop_
_entity.id
_entity.type
_entity.pdbx_description
1 polymer ?
#
loop_
_entity_poly.entity_id
_entity_poly.type
_entity_poly.pdbx_seq_one_letter_code
_entity_poly.pdbx_strand_id
1 'polypeptide(L)'
;MKTIPILTLVCCTVLAASCTTTPQSGRLPSTPSAPQAPVSAVDGEWRDKDGIISRFAGGRFETLSADSNTTLAIGTYTETGNLIEIELTSVLRRTQSRVNCALVAPYLMNCTPSQGAKFSLYKPSMAPVGFTLPDLSQQVASAQSSQTMPANTMTPPASMPAATPSVNFSGAGTGGSF
;
A
#
# COMPACT_ATOMS: atom_id res chain seq x y z
N MET A 1 35.82 87.88 11.25
CA MET A 1 34.90 89.00 10.93
C MET A 1 33.98 88.46 9.82
N LYS A 2 32.76 87.98 10.14
CA LYS A 2 31.44 88.69 10.07
C LYS A 2 31.17 89.12 8.61
N THR A 3 30.15 88.63 7.89
CA THR A 3 28.70 88.63 8.15
C THR A 3 27.93 87.72 7.15
N ILE A 4 26.75 87.24 7.57
CA ILE A 4 25.63 86.73 6.75
C ILE A 4 24.67 87.91 6.52
N PRO A 5 24.01 88.14 5.35
CA PRO A 5 22.59 87.76 5.20
C PRO A 5 22.02 87.55 3.77
N ILE A 6 21.18 86.51 3.69
CA ILE A 6 19.85 86.39 3.03
C ILE A 6 19.34 87.61 2.22
N LEU A 7 19.04 87.43 0.93
CA LEU A 7 17.79 87.95 0.32
C LEU A 7 17.40 87.20 -0.97
N THR A 8 16.14 86.79 -0.95
CA THR A 8 15.30 86.12 -1.95
C THR A 8 15.11 86.87 -3.28
N LEU A 9 15.13 86.16 -4.42
CA LEU A 9 14.35 86.55 -5.60
C LEU A 9 13.82 85.32 -6.38
N VAL A 10 12.52 85.36 -6.60
CA VAL A 10 11.62 84.40 -7.25
C VAL A 10 11.77 84.45 -8.78
N CYS A 11 11.75 83.30 -9.48
CA CYS A 11 11.15 83.21 -10.82
C CYS A 11 10.74 81.77 -11.18
N CYS A 12 9.47 81.59 -11.53
CA CYS A 12 8.84 80.34 -11.92
C CYS A 12 9.27 79.89 -13.32
N THR A 13 9.71 78.63 -13.49
CA THR A 13 9.60 77.91 -14.76
C THR A 13 9.28 76.42 -14.52
N VAL A 14 8.41 75.90 -15.38
CA VAL A 14 7.55 74.73 -15.21
C VAL A 14 8.32 73.41 -15.39
N LEU A 15 8.17 72.47 -14.46
CA LEU A 15 8.47 71.05 -14.69
C LEU A 15 7.27 70.19 -14.30
N ALA A 16 6.71 69.53 -15.30
CA ALA A 16 5.63 68.57 -15.20
C ALA A 16 6.10 67.30 -14.48
N ALA A 17 5.40 66.89 -13.42
CA ALA A 17 5.30 65.49 -13.00
C ALA A 17 4.19 65.37 -11.95
N SER A 18 3.01 64.93 -12.40
CA SER A 18 1.87 64.58 -11.55
C SER A 18 2.23 63.46 -10.58
N CYS A 19 2.26 63.78 -9.29
CA CYS A 19 2.29 62.81 -8.20
C CYS A 19 0.89 62.20 -8.05
N THR A 20 0.68 60.95 -8.46
CA THR A 20 -0.30 60.10 -7.78
C THR A 20 0.45 59.03 -7.01
N THR A 21 0.40 59.21 -5.69
CA THR A 21 0.86 58.24 -4.72
C THR A 21 -0.08 57.03 -4.82
N THR A 22 0.44 55.90 -5.25
CA THR A 22 -0.16 54.60 -4.95
C THR A 22 0.99 53.63 -4.68
N PRO A 23 1.29 53.29 -3.42
CA PRO A 23 2.13 52.14 -3.15
C PRO A 23 1.35 50.89 -3.55
N GLN A 24 1.51 50.44 -4.81
CA GLN A 24 1.07 49.12 -5.21
C GLN A 24 1.99 48.11 -4.53
N SER A 25 1.56 47.70 -3.33
CA SER A 25 2.08 46.56 -2.59
C SER A 25 2.29 45.40 -3.56
N GLY A 26 3.50 44.86 -3.54
CA GLY A 26 3.99 43.91 -4.53
C GLY A 26 3.00 42.79 -4.82
N ARG A 27 2.59 42.67 -6.09
CA ARG A 27 2.34 41.34 -6.64
C ARG A 27 3.68 40.64 -6.69
N LEU A 28 3.94 39.79 -5.69
CA LEU A 28 4.77 38.62 -5.95
C LEU A 28 4.21 37.92 -7.20
N PRO A 29 5.04 37.37 -8.09
CA PRO A 29 4.56 36.45 -9.10
C PRO A 29 3.85 35.32 -8.35
N SER A 30 2.52 35.28 -8.47
CA SER A 30 1.72 34.11 -8.15
C SER A 30 2.21 33.04 -9.11
N THR A 31 3.17 32.24 -8.66
CA THR A 31 3.41 30.93 -9.22
C THR A 31 2.05 30.24 -9.25
N PRO A 32 1.60 29.71 -10.40
CA PRO A 32 0.42 28.88 -10.40
C PRO A 32 0.72 27.75 -9.42
N SER A 33 0.02 27.75 -8.29
CA SER A 33 -0.04 26.60 -7.41
C SER A 33 -0.46 25.46 -8.33
N ALA A 34 0.49 24.56 -8.62
CA ALA A 34 0.20 23.38 -9.42
C ALA A 34 -1.08 22.77 -8.84
N PRO A 35 -2.06 22.36 -9.67
CA PRO A 35 -3.23 21.67 -9.17
C PRO A 35 -2.72 20.57 -8.26
N GLN A 36 -3.00 20.69 -6.97
CA GLN A 36 -2.65 19.68 -6.01
C GLN A 36 -3.44 18.48 -6.49
N ALA A 37 -2.75 17.56 -7.18
CA ALA A 37 -3.35 16.38 -7.77
C ALA A 37 -4.25 15.77 -6.69
N PRO A 38 -5.45 15.28 -7.05
CA PRO A 38 -6.37 14.71 -6.07
C PRO A 38 -5.57 13.77 -5.20
N VAL A 39 -5.47 14.10 -3.92
CA VAL A 39 -4.78 13.29 -2.92
C VAL A 39 -5.58 12.00 -2.90
N SER A 40 -5.06 10.93 -3.51
CA SER A 40 -5.79 9.66 -3.62
C SER A 40 -6.20 9.24 -2.21
N ALA A 41 -7.36 8.58 -2.04
CA ALA A 41 -7.80 8.14 -0.71
C ALA A 41 -6.72 7.29 0.00
N VAL A 42 -5.94 6.59 -0.82
CA VAL A 42 -4.81 5.73 -0.46
C VAL A 42 -3.55 6.53 -0.05
N ASP A 43 -3.35 7.75 -0.54
CA ASP A 43 -2.14 8.54 -0.24
C ASP A 43 -2.02 8.85 1.25
N GLY A 44 -0.81 8.69 1.79
CA GLY A 44 -0.49 8.96 3.19
C GLY A 44 0.38 7.88 3.82
N GLU A 45 0.47 7.93 5.15
CA GLU A 45 1.22 6.97 5.94
C GLU A 45 0.29 5.87 6.47
N TRP A 46 0.65 4.63 6.17
CA TRP A 46 -0.02 3.43 6.64
C TRP A 46 0.91 2.65 7.55
N ARG A 47 0.36 1.98 8.57
CA ARG A 47 1.12 1.20 9.53
C ARG A 47 0.60 -0.21 9.60
N ASP A 48 1.49 -1.17 9.82
CA ASP A 48 1.13 -2.57 10.12
C ASP A 48 1.13 -2.83 11.64
N LYS A 49 0.70 -4.02 12.06
CA LYS A 49 0.70 -4.47 13.46
C LYS A 49 2.11 -4.48 14.07
N ASP A 50 3.11 -4.70 13.22
CA ASP A 50 4.52 -4.74 13.60
C ASP A 50 5.14 -3.32 13.63
N GLY A 51 4.33 -2.28 13.38
CA GLY A 51 4.78 -0.89 13.37
C GLY A 51 5.50 -0.46 12.09
N ILE A 52 5.62 -1.35 11.10
CA ILE A 52 6.23 -1.04 9.80
C ILE A 52 5.43 0.06 9.11
N ILE A 53 6.12 1.06 8.57
CA ILE A 53 5.52 2.23 7.95
C ILE A 53 5.52 2.06 6.44
N SER A 54 4.34 2.11 5.83
CA SER A 54 4.13 2.09 4.37
C SER A 54 3.63 3.45 3.89
N ARG A 55 4.44 4.18 3.13
CA ARG A 55 4.10 5.48 2.57
C ARG A 55 3.62 5.34 1.13
N PHE A 56 2.48 5.94 0.87
CA PHE A 56 1.87 6.08 -0.45
C PHE A 56 1.87 7.55 -0.82
N ALA A 57 2.52 7.90 -1.93
CA ALA A 57 2.58 9.28 -2.40
C ALA A 57 2.67 9.34 -3.93
N GLY A 58 1.60 9.80 -4.59
CA GLY A 58 1.60 10.11 -6.02
C GLY A 58 2.00 8.92 -6.89
N GLY A 59 1.45 7.73 -6.62
CA GLY A 59 1.77 6.48 -7.32
C GLY A 59 3.06 5.78 -6.89
N ARG A 60 3.82 6.34 -5.93
CA ARG A 60 5.01 5.72 -5.35
C ARG A 60 4.72 5.08 -4.02
N PHE A 61 5.32 3.91 -3.80
CA PHE A 61 5.24 3.14 -2.57
C PHE A 61 6.61 3.02 -1.91
N GLU A 62 6.69 3.26 -0.61
CA GLU A 62 7.90 3.08 0.18
C GLU A 62 7.58 2.42 1.51
N THR A 63 8.36 1.41 1.88
CA THR A 63 8.24 0.75 3.19
C THR A 63 9.46 1.08 4.04
N LEU A 64 9.25 1.59 5.24
CA LEU A 64 10.29 1.91 6.22
C LEU A 64 10.17 1.00 7.45
N SER A 65 11.32 0.62 8.00
CA SER A 65 11.39 -0.08 9.29
C SER A 65 10.91 0.81 10.43
N ALA A 66 10.19 0.25 11.39
CA ALA A 66 9.68 0.95 12.56
C ALA A 66 10.82 1.47 13.47
N ASP A 67 11.92 0.71 13.56
CA ASP A 67 12.98 0.95 14.56
C ASP A 67 14.02 1.96 14.09
N SER A 68 14.41 1.87 12.81
CA SER A 68 15.54 2.61 12.24
C SER A 68 15.13 3.56 11.12
N ASN A 69 13.83 3.62 10.79
CA ASN A 69 13.29 4.40 9.68
C ASN A 69 14.05 4.17 8.35
N THR A 70 14.58 2.95 8.18
CA THR A 70 15.36 2.56 7.01
C THR A 70 14.43 1.97 5.96
N THR A 71 14.61 2.35 4.70
CA THR A 71 13.81 1.85 3.58
C THR A 71 14.07 0.36 3.35
N LEU A 72 13.04 -0.46 3.54
CA LEU A 72 13.05 -1.92 3.35
C LEU A 72 12.64 -2.32 1.93
N ALA A 73 11.70 -1.55 1.35
CA ALA A 73 11.18 -1.77 0.02
C ALA A 73 10.76 -0.45 -0.63
N ILE A 74 10.85 -0.40 -1.95
CA ILE A 74 10.35 0.69 -2.79
C ILE A 74 9.52 0.11 -3.92
N GLY A 75 8.58 0.87 -4.45
CA GLY A 75 7.71 0.40 -5.49
C GLY A 75 6.80 1.47 -6.07
N THR A 76 5.84 1.01 -6.83
CA THR A 76 4.74 1.81 -7.38
C THR A 76 3.43 1.14 -7.07
N TYR A 77 2.37 1.93 -6.99
CA TYR A 77 1.02 1.43 -6.78
C TYR A 77 0.05 2.01 -7.80
N THR A 78 -0.99 1.25 -8.10
CA THR A 78 -2.09 1.66 -8.98
C THR A 78 -3.41 1.39 -8.27
N GLU A 79 -4.32 2.35 -8.35
CA GLU A 79 -5.63 2.29 -7.72
C GLU A 79 -6.69 1.95 -8.78
N THR A 80 -7.46 0.89 -8.55
CA THR A 80 -8.58 0.44 -9.38
C THR A 80 -9.82 0.31 -8.49
N GLY A 81 -10.51 1.44 -8.29
CA GLY A 81 -11.65 1.52 -7.37
C GLY A 81 -11.20 1.26 -5.92
N ASN A 82 -11.70 0.17 -5.31
CA ASN A 82 -11.31 -0.20 -3.94
C ASN A 82 -10.13 -1.18 -3.89
N LEU A 83 -9.59 -1.60 -5.04
CA LEU A 83 -8.43 -2.46 -5.13
C LEU A 83 -7.19 -1.62 -5.45
N ILE A 84 -6.11 -1.91 -4.75
CA ILE A 84 -4.81 -1.26 -4.90
C ILE A 84 -3.81 -2.35 -5.22
N GLU A 85 -3.25 -2.30 -6.43
CA GLU A 85 -2.17 -3.19 -6.83
C GLU A 85 -0.84 -2.47 -6.57
N ILE A 86 0.02 -3.09 -5.77
CA ILE A 86 1.33 -2.57 -5.40
C ILE A 86 2.38 -3.52 -5.96
N GLU A 87 3.29 -2.97 -6.75
CA GLU A 87 4.48 -3.66 -7.21
C GLU A 87 5.68 -3.11 -6.44
N LEU A 88 6.20 -3.92 -5.52
CA LEU A 88 7.31 -3.53 -4.65
C LEU A 88 8.56 -4.35 -4.94
N THR A 89 9.72 -3.74 -4.72
CA THR A 89 11.03 -4.34 -4.77
C THR A 89 11.68 -4.19 -3.40
N SER A 90 11.97 -5.33 -2.77
CA SER A 90 12.71 -5.34 -1.51
C SER A 90 14.17 -4.96 -1.77
N VAL A 91 14.63 -3.91 -1.11
CA VAL A 91 16.03 -3.44 -1.23
C VAL A 91 16.98 -4.44 -0.59
N LEU A 92 16.58 -5.03 0.55
CA LEU A 92 17.39 -5.98 1.29
C LEU A 92 17.58 -7.31 0.58
N ARG A 93 16.52 -7.83 -0.04
CA ARG A 93 16.53 -9.17 -0.67
C ARG A 93 16.65 -9.13 -2.19
N ARG A 94 16.65 -7.94 -2.80
CA ARG A 94 16.59 -7.72 -4.26
C ARG A 94 15.54 -8.58 -4.97
N THR A 95 14.39 -8.73 -4.35
CA THR A 95 13.27 -9.52 -4.87
C THR A 95 12.10 -8.60 -5.14
N GLN A 96 11.41 -8.83 -6.26
CA GLN A 96 10.18 -8.16 -6.60
C GLN A 96 8.99 -8.98 -6.13
N SER A 97 7.99 -8.33 -5.58
CA SER A 97 6.73 -8.96 -5.15
C SER A 97 5.57 -8.05 -5.49
N ARG A 98 4.43 -8.66 -5.85
CA ARG A 98 3.17 -7.96 -6.01
C ARG A 98 2.29 -8.16 -4.79
N VAL A 99 1.58 -7.11 -4.41
CA VAL A 99 0.65 -7.11 -3.29
C VAL A 99 -0.67 -6.51 -3.75
N ASN A 100 -1.75 -7.23 -3.53
CA ASN A 100 -3.10 -6.74 -3.80
C ASN A 100 -3.74 -6.33 -2.48
N CYS A 101 -4.04 -5.05 -2.33
CA CYS A 101 -4.70 -4.50 -1.16
C CYS A 101 -6.15 -4.14 -1.50
N ALA A 102 -7.09 -4.53 -0.64
CA ALA A 102 -8.47 -4.11 -0.73
C ALA A 102 -8.75 -3.09 0.37
N LEU A 103 -9.30 -1.93 -0.01
CA LEU A 103 -9.78 -0.93 0.92
C LEU A 103 -11.07 -1.45 1.58
N VAL A 104 -11.00 -1.74 2.88
CA VAL A 104 -12.17 -2.16 3.68
C VAL A 104 -12.84 -0.93 4.27
N ALA A 105 -12.03 0.04 4.70
CA ALA A 105 -12.45 1.35 5.19
C ALA A 105 -11.44 2.42 4.74
N PRO A 106 -11.78 3.72 4.81
CA PRO A 106 -10.86 4.80 4.43
C PRO A 106 -9.53 4.81 5.19
N TYR A 107 -9.50 4.16 6.35
CA TYR A 107 -8.33 4.02 7.22
C TYR A 107 -7.86 2.58 7.38
N LEU A 108 -8.46 1.59 6.71
CA LEU A 108 -8.14 0.16 6.87
C LEU A 108 -8.08 -0.55 5.52
N MET A 109 -6.95 -1.23 5.27
CA MET A 109 -6.72 -2.04 4.08
C MET A 109 -6.28 -3.45 4.44
N ASN A 110 -6.76 -4.43 3.69
CA ASN A 110 -6.31 -5.81 3.77
C ASN A 110 -5.45 -6.14 2.55
N CYS A 111 -4.17 -6.39 2.79
CA CYS A 111 -3.17 -6.65 1.76
C CYS A 111 -2.84 -8.13 1.70
N THR A 112 -2.88 -8.69 0.48
CA THR A 112 -2.48 -10.06 0.19
C THR A 112 -1.26 -10.03 -0.71
N PRO A 113 -0.06 -10.37 -0.21
CA PRO A 113 1.13 -10.49 -1.04
C PRO A 113 1.04 -11.73 -1.93
N SER A 114 1.74 -11.70 -3.06
CA SER A 114 1.89 -12.85 -3.96
C SER A 114 2.56 -14.05 -3.29
N GLN A 115 3.37 -13.80 -2.27
CA GLN A 115 4.04 -14.78 -1.44
C GLN A 115 3.96 -14.36 0.02
N GLY A 116 3.46 -15.23 0.89
CA GLY A 116 3.39 -15.00 2.34
C GLY A 116 1.96 -14.89 2.88
N ALA A 117 1.85 -14.46 4.14
CA ALA A 117 0.58 -14.28 4.81
C ALA A 117 -0.02 -12.90 4.48
N LYS A 118 -1.36 -12.83 4.47
CA LYS A 118 -2.09 -11.58 4.41
C LYS A 118 -1.78 -10.71 5.64
N PHE A 119 -1.71 -9.41 5.44
CA PHE A 119 -1.48 -8.40 6.48
C PHE A 119 -2.46 -7.25 6.32
N SER A 120 -2.70 -6.51 7.40
CA SER A 120 -3.65 -5.40 7.40
C SER A 120 -2.91 -4.12 7.72
N LEU A 121 -3.17 -3.08 6.93
CA LEU A 121 -2.61 -1.76 7.12
C LEU A 121 -3.70 -0.83 7.63
N TYR A 122 -3.36 0.02 8.59
CA TYR A 122 -4.23 1.13 9.00
C TYR A 122 -3.57 2.48 8.79
N LYS A 123 -4.38 3.50 8.57
CA LYS A 123 -3.95 4.88 8.36
C LYS A 123 -4.17 5.69 9.64
N PRO A 124 -3.13 5.97 10.44
CA PRO A 124 -3.30 6.67 11.72
C PRO A 124 -3.92 8.06 11.55
N SER A 125 -3.69 8.72 10.40
CA SER A 125 -4.22 10.07 10.14
C SER A 125 -5.75 10.11 9.96
N MET A 126 -6.40 8.97 9.70
CA MET A 126 -7.84 8.86 9.50
C MET A 126 -8.51 7.93 10.53
N ALA A 127 -7.72 7.24 11.34
CA ALA A 127 -8.23 6.33 12.35
C ALA A 127 -8.74 7.09 13.59
N PRO A 128 -9.82 6.63 14.24
CA PRO A 128 -10.24 7.16 15.54
C PRO A 128 -9.14 7.05 16.60
N VAL A 129 -9.14 7.96 17.56
CA VAL A 129 -8.20 7.91 18.70
C VAL A 129 -8.33 6.58 19.45
N GLY A 130 -7.21 5.90 19.69
CA GLY A 130 -7.19 4.58 20.34
C GLY A 130 -7.39 3.38 19.40
N PHE A 131 -7.50 3.60 18.09
CA PHE A 131 -7.54 2.49 17.13
C PHE A 131 -6.22 1.73 17.11
N THR A 132 -6.28 0.40 17.28
CA THR A 132 -5.13 -0.49 17.18
C THR A 132 -5.46 -1.66 16.24
N LEU A 133 -4.58 -1.92 15.26
CA LEU A 133 -4.65 -3.09 14.38
C LEU A 133 -4.78 -4.48 15.08
N PRO A 134 -4.23 -4.72 16.29
CA PRO A 134 -4.37 -6.01 16.96
C PRO A 134 -5.82 -6.48 17.17
N ASP A 135 -6.80 -5.57 17.35
CA ASP A 135 -8.19 -5.96 17.62
C ASP A 135 -8.86 -6.62 16.39
N LEU A 136 -8.63 -6.07 15.19
CA LEU A 136 -9.21 -6.58 13.95
C LEU A 136 -8.46 -7.80 13.39
N SER A 137 -7.13 -7.84 13.53
CA SER A 137 -6.34 -8.98 13.07
C SER A 137 -6.56 -10.24 13.92
N GLN A 138 -6.83 -10.11 15.23
CA GLN A 138 -7.22 -11.25 16.07
C GLN A 138 -8.64 -11.75 15.80
N GLN A 139 -9.60 -10.91 15.40
CA GLN A 139 -10.93 -11.37 14.97
C GLN A 139 -10.88 -12.15 13.64
N VAL A 140 -10.01 -11.76 12.71
CA VAL A 140 -9.85 -12.50 11.43
C VAL A 140 -8.99 -13.76 11.61
N ALA A 141 -8.00 -13.75 12.52
CA ALA A 141 -7.21 -14.94 12.85
C ALA A 141 -8.01 -15.98 13.64
N SER A 142 -8.87 -15.56 14.59
CA SER A 142 -9.76 -16.47 15.32
C SER A 142 -10.92 -17.00 14.46
N ALA A 143 -11.31 -16.29 13.39
CA ALA A 143 -12.22 -16.83 12.37
C ALA A 143 -11.56 -17.93 11.50
N GLN A 144 -10.24 -17.96 11.39
CA GLN A 144 -9.51 -18.97 10.60
C GLN A 144 -9.03 -20.18 11.41
N SER A 145 -8.88 -20.06 12.74
CA SER A 145 -8.65 -21.22 13.61
C SER A 145 -9.87 -22.13 13.77
N SER A 146 -11.02 -21.76 13.18
CA SER A 146 -12.22 -22.61 13.12
C SER A 146 -12.29 -23.51 11.87
N GLN A 147 -11.31 -23.44 10.95
CA GLN A 147 -11.18 -24.42 9.86
C GLN A 147 -10.07 -25.43 10.17
N THR A 148 -10.15 -26.05 11.34
CA THR A 148 -9.70 -27.43 11.45
C THR A 148 -10.70 -28.24 10.64
N MET A 149 -10.28 -28.71 9.46
CA MET A 149 -11.10 -29.63 8.67
C MET A 149 -11.59 -30.76 9.59
N PRO A 150 -12.89 -31.09 9.62
CA PRO A 150 -13.27 -32.39 10.15
C PRO A 150 -12.57 -33.40 9.26
N ALA A 151 -11.74 -34.25 9.87
CA ALA A 151 -11.25 -35.45 9.25
C ALA A 151 -12.48 -36.27 8.86
N ASN A 152 -12.99 -36.05 7.65
CA ASN A 152 -13.92 -36.96 7.00
C ASN A 152 -13.15 -38.24 6.82
N THR A 153 -13.34 -39.12 7.78
CA THR A 153 -12.87 -40.50 7.74
C THR A 153 -13.71 -41.14 6.66
N MET A 154 -13.23 -41.05 5.42
CA MET A 154 -13.83 -41.68 4.26
C MET A 154 -13.81 -43.17 4.52
N THR A 155 -14.94 -43.68 5.01
CA THR A 155 -15.17 -45.10 5.24
C THR A 155 -15.31 -45.73 3.85
N PRO A 156 -14.49 -46.73 3.48
CA PRO A 156 -14.66 -47.42 2.21
C PRO A 156 -15.98 -48.23 2.24
N PRO A 157 -16.72 -48.31 1.12
CA PRO A 157 -17.92 -49.14 1.04
C PRO A 157 -17.54 -50.62 1.11
N ALA A 158 -18.13 -51.32 2.09
CA ALA A 158 -18.11 -52.77 2.18
C ALA A 158 -19.10 -53.38 1.17
N SER A 159 -18.57 -53.90 0.06
CA SER A 159 -19.23 -54.82 -0.89
C SER A 159 -18.21 -55.07 -2.02
N MET A 160 -17.79 -56.27 -2.44
CA MET A 160 -18.45 -57.58 -2.53
C MET A 160 -17.39 -58.65 -2.93
N PRO A 161 -17.74 -59.95 -3.06
CA PRO A 161 -16.83 -61.08 -2.87
C PRO A 161 -15.92 -61.44 -4.05
N ALA A 162 -14.80 -62.08 -3.69
CA ALA A 162 -13.88 -62.74 -4.60
C ALA A 162 -14.56 -63.92 -5.31
N ALA A 163 -14.75 -63.80 -6.63
CA ALA A 163 -14.98 -64.93 -7.52
C ALA A 163 -13.62 -65.46 -7.98
N THR A 164 -13.28 -66.65 -7.52
CA THR A 164 -12.13 -67.45 -7.95
C THR A 164 -12.34 -67.99 -9.37
N PRO A 165 -11.40 -67.80 -10.31
CA PRO A 165 -11.24 -68.72 -11.42
C PRO A 165 -10.29 -69.85 -11.02
N SER A 166 -10.87 -71.02 -10.71
CA SER A 166 -10.16 -72.29 -10.59
C SER A 166 -9.58 -72.65 -11.97
N VAL A 167 -8.28 -72.44 -12.14
CA VAL A 167 -7.54 -72.87 -13.34
C VAL A 167 -7.35 -74.37 -13.23
N ASN A 168 -8.07 -75.11 -14.07
CA ASN A 168 -8.01 -76.57 -14.18
C ASN A 168 -6.73 -76.95 -14.93
N PHE A 169 -5.68 -77.32 -14.19
CA PHE A 169 -4.42 -77.83 -14.76
C PHE A 169 -4.64 -79.29 -15.16
N SER A 170 -4.93 -79.51 -16.45
CA SER A 170 -4.98 -80.84 -17.05
C SER A 170 -3.55 -81.39 -17.14
N GLY A 171 -3.23 -82.29 -16.22
CA GLY A 171 -2.00 -83.10 -16.26
C GLY A 171 -2.07 -84.10 -17.41
N ALA A 172 -1.21 -83.91 -18.41
CA ALA A 172 -0.92 -84.89 -19.43
C ALA A 172 0.11 -85.89 -18.87
N GLY A 173 -0.35 -87.10 -18.56
CA GLY A 173 0.48 -88.26 -18.26
C GLY A 173 0.66 -89.14 -19.50
N THR A 174 1.90 -89.24 -19.96
CA THR A 174 2.61 -90.44 -20.48
C THR A 174 1.85 -91.56 -21.23
N GLY A 175 2.25 -91.74 -22.49
CA GLY A 175 2.33 -93.00 -23.26
C GLY A 175 2.94 -92.65 -24.62
N GLY A 176 4.10 -93.12 -25.08
CA GLY A 176 4.66 -94.47 -25.03
C GLY A 176 4.40 -95.16 -26.38
N SER A 177 5.31 -95.03 -27.36
CA SER A 177 5.49 -95.97 -28.50
C SER A 177 6.76 -95.65 -29.29
N PHE A 178 7.52 -96.72 -29.55
CA PHE A 178 8.76 -96.91 -30.34
C PHE A 178 10.09 -96.72 -29.62
#